data_AF-A0A0S3QV88-F1
#
_entry.id   AF-A0A0S3QV88-F1
#
_cell.length_a   1.000
_cell.length_b   1.000
_cell.length_c   1.000
_cell.angle_alpha   90.00
_cell.angle_beta   90.00
_cell.angle_gamma   90.00
#
_symmetry.space_group_name_H-M   'P 1'
#
loop_
_entity.id
_entity.type
_entity.pdbx_description
1 polymer ?
#
loop_
_entity_poly.entity_id
_entity_poly.type
_entity_poly.pdbx_seq_one_letter_code
_entity_poly.pdbx_strand_id
1 'polypeptide(L)'
;MESKEVIMGRNVFKLAVFFTCILFLAGCSKTGKSMRIDIMNPAAQLYDQGMDAYRSGDLQRAKQYFSDVVNYYPSNDLADEATFMLARCYEEEGDIVNALAYYKLLINRYPKSKRYDAAFKKVQELEEKLKEEEGSHGSSRNSNNSTGNR
;
A
#
# COMPACT_ATOMS: atom_id res chain seq x y z
N MET A 1 -80.45 15.37 2.36
CA MET A 1 -79.95 16.75 2.38
C MET A 1 -78.43 16.67 2.37
N GLU A 2 -77.89 16.39 1.17
CA GLU A 2 -77.27 17.39 0.27
C GLU A 2 -75.81 17.64 0.68
N SER A 3 -74.84 17.00 0.02
CA SER A 3 -74.25 17.46 -1.26
C SER A 3 -73.49 18.76 -1.12
N LYS A 4 -72.16 18.68 -0.90
CA LYS A 4 -71.14 19.66 -1.31
C LYS A 4 -69.85 18.86 -1.62
N GLU A 5 -69.67 18.41 -2.86
CA GLU A 5 -68.90 19.12 -3.91
C GLU A 5 -67.54 19.57 -3.33
N VAL A 6 -66.48 18.77 -3.47
CA VAL A 6 -65.48 18.87 -4.55
C VAL A 6 -65.09 20.33 -4.84
N ILE A 7 -63.79 20.62 -4.68
CA ILE A 7 -62.96 21.67 -5.32
C ILE A 7 -62.03 22.33 -4.27
N MET A 8 -60.82 21.78 -4.14
CA MET A 8 -59.56 22.53 -4.02
C MET A 8 -58.42 21.49 -4.01
N GLY A 9 -57.66 21.26 -5.08
CA GLY A 9 -57.18 22.24 -6.05
C GLY A 9 -55.73 22.62 -5.70
N ARG A 10 -54.78 21.87 -6.26
CA ARG A 10 -53.43 22.33 -6.65
C ARG A 10 -52.30 22.44 -5.62
N ASN A 11 -52.55 22.34 -4.31
CA ASN A 11 -51.49 22.56 -3.29
C ASN A 11 -51.01 21.32 -2.51
N VAL A 12 -51.76 20.21 -2.51
CA VAL A 12 -51.31 18.94 -1.91
C VAL A 12 -50.15 18.31 -2.69
N PHE A 13 -50.07 18.55 -3.99
CA PHE A 13 -49.01 18.00 -4.84
C PHE A 13 -47.64 18.69 -4.65
N LYS A 14 -47.62 19.95 -4.18
CA LYS A 14 -46.36 20.65 -3.87
C LYS A 14 -45.77 20.24 -2.52
N LEU A 15 -46.58 19.66 -1.63
CA LEU A 15 -46.13 19.21 -0.31
C LEU A 15 -45.54 17.79 -0.36
N ALA A 16 -45.93 16.97 -1.34
CA ALA A 16 -45.40 15.61 -1.53
C ALA A 16 -43.97 15.56 -2.08
N VAL A 17 -43.54 16.57 -2.85
CA VAL A 17 -42.16 16.65 -3.39
C VAL A 17 -41.15 17.11 -2.33
N PHE A 18 -41.61 17.76 -1.26
CA PHE A 18 -40.75 18.15 -0.13
C PHE A 18 -40.54 17.02 0.89
N PHE A 19 -41.35 15.95 0.85
CA PHE A 19 -41.23 14.81 1.76
C PHE A 19 -40.43 13.64 1.18
N THR A 20 -40.12 13.65 -0.12
CA THR A 20 -39.26 12.63 -0.75
C THR A 20 -37.77 12.90 -0.60
N CYS A 21 -37.35 14.07 -0.11
CA CYS A 21 -35.94 14.35 0.23
C CYS A 21 -35.47 13.73 1.55
N ILE A 22 -36.36 13.13 2.35
CA ILE A 22 -36.00 12.45 3.60
C ILE A 22 -35.62 10.96 3.37
N LEU A 23 -35.79 10.44 2.15
CA LEU A 23 -35.34 9.09 1.77
C LEU A 23 -34.08 9.10 0.89
N PHE A 24 -33.18 10.08 1.07
CA PHE A 24 -31.91 10.16 0.36
C PHE A 24 -30.67 10.10 1.27
N LEU A 25 -30.83 9.74 2.55
CA LEU A 25 -29.73 9.59 3.51
C LEU A 25 -29.69 8.20 4.18
N ALA A 26 -29.94 7.14 3.41
CA ALA A 26 -29.23 5.88 3.66
C ALA A 26 -27.86 6.04 2.96
N GLY A 27 -26.92 6.81 3.51
CA GLY A 27 -26.32 6.46 4.79
C GLY A 27 -25.49 5.19 4.56
N CYS A 28 -24.36 5.33 3.86
CA CYS A 28 -23.42 4.23 3.70
C CYS A 28 -22.80 3.98 5.08
N SER A 29 -23.39 3.06 5.85
CA SER A 29 -22.82 2.58 7.09
C SER A 29 -21.56 1.80 6.74
N LYS A 30 -20.42 2.50 6.67
CA LYS A 30 -19.10 1.88 6.75
C LYS A 30 -19.05 1.26 8.15
N THR A 31 -19.46 0.00 8.20
CA THR A 31 -19.60 -0.82 9.39
C THR A 31 -18.34 -0.67 10.23
N GLY A 32 -18.54 -0.29 11.49
CA GLY A 32 -17.47 -0.12 12.45
C GLY A 32 -16.62 -1.38 12.50
N LYS A 33 -15.33 -1.24 12.14
CA LYS A 33 -14.31 -2.18 12.61
C LYS A 33 -14.35 -2.06 14.12
N SER A 34 -15.00 -3.02 14.77
CA SER A 34 -14.98 -3.23 16.21
C SER A 34 -13.53 -3.11 16.66
N MET A 35 -13.24 -2.04 17.38
CA MET A 35 -11.92 -1.76 17.94
C MET A 35 -11.58 -2.89 18.90
N ARG A 36 -10.79 -3.85 18.42
CA ARG A 36 -10.15 -4.83 19.30
C ARG A 36 -9.01 -4.12 19.99
N ILE A 37 -9.17 -3.97 21.30
CA ILE A 37 -8.15 -3.50 22.21
C ILE A 37 -7.15 -4.67 22.39
N ASP A 38 -6.25 -4.84 21.42
CA ASP A 38 -5.16 -5.83 21.47
C ASP A 38 -3.91 -5.14 22.06
N ILE A 39 -3.93 -4.80 23.35
CA ILE A 39 -2.91 -3.95 24.02
C ILE A 39 -1.48 -4.57 24.05
N MET A 40 -1.25 -5.78 23.55
CA MET A 40 0.00 -6.51 23.82
C MET A 40 0.86 -6.91 22.61
N ASN A 41 0.54 -6.51 21.37
CA ASN A 41 1.46 -6.74 20.25
C ASN A 41 1.47 -5.59 19.23
N PRO A 42 2.19 -4.48 19.51
CA PRO A 42 2.26 -3.34 18.59
C PRO A 42 2.89 -3.69 17.24
N ALA A 43 3.82 -4.65 17.20
CA ALA A 43 4.43 -5.10 15.94
C ALA A 43 3.40 -5.80 15.04
N ALA A 44 2.56 -6.68 15.60
CA ALA A 44 1.48 -7.33 14.85
C ALA A 44 0.45 -6.33 14.35
N GLN A 45 0.07 -5.35 15.17
CA GLN A 45 -0.87 -4.32 14.73
C GLN A 45 -0.32 -3.51 13.55
N LEU A 46 0.95 -3.08 13.61
CA LEU A 46 1.61 -2.37 12.50
C LEU A 46 1.69 -3.26 11.26
N TYR A 47 2.07 -4.53 11.43
CA TYR A 47 2.11 -5.47 10.32
C TYR A 47 0.74 -5.64 9.64
N ASP A 48 -0.32 -5.82 10.43
CA ASP A 48 -1.70 -5.95 9.92
C ASP A 48 -2.15 -4.68 9.18
N GLN A 49 -1.82 -3.50 9.70
CA GLN A 49 -2.07 -2.22 9.03
C GLN A 49 -1.31 -2.11 7.71
N GLY A 50 -0.04 -2.55 7.68
CA GLY A 50 0.76 -2.65 6.47
C GLY A 50 0.14 -3.59 5.43
N MET A 51 -0.33 -4.76 5.87
CA MET A 51 -1.01 -5.73 5.00
C MET A 51 -2.34 -5.20 4.45
N ASP A 52 -3.15 -4.53 5.28
CA ASP A 52 -4.39 -3.88 4.85
C ASP A 52 -4.12 -2.79 3.82
N ALA A 53 -3.11 -1.94 4.06
CA ALA A 53 -2.69 -0.90 3.11
C ALA A 53 -2.19 -1.52 1.79
N TYR A 54 -1.34 -2.53 1.87
CA TYR A 54 -0.79 -3.25 0.72
C TYR A 54 -1.91 -3.88 -0.13
N ARG A 55 -2.88 -4.56 0.49
CA ARG A 55 -4.04 -5.14 -0.21
C ARG A 55 -4.94 -4.09 -0.85
N SER A 56 -4.96 -2.87 -0.31
CA SER A 56 -5.70 -1.74 -0.89
C SER A 56 -4.94 -1.04 -2.03
N GLY A 57 -3.71 -1.46 -2.32
CA GLY A 57 -2.83 -0.83 -3.32
C GLY A 57 -2.13 0.44 -2.82
N ASP A 58 -2.29 0.80 -1.55
CA ASP A 58 -1.63 1.96 -0.95
C ASP A 58 -0.23 1.58 -0.50
N LEU A 59 0.68 1.52 -1.48
CA LEU A 59 2.08 1.14 -1.25
C LEU A 59 2.81 2.12 -0.32
N GLN A 60 2.43 3.40 -0.32
CA GLN A 60 3.05 4.40 0.55
C GLN A 60 2.76 4.12 2.03
N ARG A 61 1.49 3.91 2.40
CA ARG A 61 1.14 3.51 3.77
C ARG A 61 1.66 2.13 4.12
N ALA A 62 1.64 1.18 3.19
CA ALA A 62 2.20 -0.15 3.42
C ALA A 62 3.68 -0.08 3.80
N LYS A 63 4.49 0.66 3.03
CA LYS A 63 5.92 0.90 3.33
C LYS A 63 6.09 1.51 4.70
N GLN A 64 5.30 2.54 5.05
CA GLN A 64 5.39 3.19 6.35
C GLN A 64 5.20 2.17 7.49
N TYR A 65 4.10 1.43 7.49
CA TYR A 65 3.80 0.46 8.54
C TYR A 65 4.82 -0.69 8.61
N PHE A 66 5.25 -1.24 7.47
CA PHE A 66 6.28 -2.27 7.49
C PHE A 66 7.62 -1.72 7.97
N SER A 67 7.98 -0.49 7.59
CA SER A 67 9.21 0.16 8.07
C SER A 67 9.18 0.38 9.58
N ASP A 68 8.03 0.71 10.16
CA ASP A 68 7.87 0.84 11.60
C ASP A 68 8.12 -0.50 12.31
N VAL A 69 7.64 -1.62 11.76
CA VAL A 69 7.97 -2.96 12.29
C VAL A 69 9.47 -3.21 12.25
N VAL A 70 10.12 -2.95 11.10
CA VAL A 70 11.55 -3.20 10.91
C VAL A 70 12.43 -2.33 11.81
N ASN A 71 12.02 -1.09 12.05
CA ASN A 71 12.79 -0.11 12.82
C ASN A 71 12.59 -0.25 14.33
N TYR A 72 11.34 -0.42 14.77
CA TYR A 72 11.01 -0.43 16.20
C TYR A 72 10.98 -1.84 16.80
N TYR A 73 10.76 -2.87 15.98
CA TYR A 73 10.62 -4.25 16.44
C TYR A 73 11.53 -5.23 15.68
N PRO A 74 12.84 -4.94 15.50
CA PRO A 74 13.73 -5.74 14.65
C PRO A 74 13.95 -7.18 15.11
N SER A 75 13.69 -7.50 16.38
CA SER A 75 13.83 -8.86 16.95
C SER A 75 12.50 -9.62 17.06
N ASN A 76 11.39 -9.02 16.62
CA ASN A 76 10.07 -9.64 16.67
C ASN A 76 9.95 -10.73 15.59
N ASP A 77 9.11 -11.73 15.84
CA ASP A 77 8.83 -12.84 14.90
C ASP A 77 8.23 -12.37 13.56
N LEU A 78 7.73 -11.13 13.47
CA LEU A 78 7.21 -10.51 12.25
C LEU A 78 8.24 -9.61 11.55
N ALA A 79 9.41 -9.39 12.13
CA ALA A 79 10.37 -8.42 11.59
C ALA A 79 10.94 -8.86 10.23
N ASP A 80 11.18 -10.15 10.05
CA ASP A 80 11.66 -10.73 8.80
C ASP A 80 10.59 -10.69 7.71
N GLU A 81 9.35 -11.04 8.05
CA GLU A 81 8.19 -10.95 7.18
C GLU A 81 7.92 -9.49 6.76
N ALA A 82 7.94 -8.55 7.71
CA ALA A 82 7.79 -7.13 7.44
C ALA A 82 8.91 -6.60 6.55
N THR A 83 10.16 -7.06 6.74
CA THR A 83 11.29 -6.68 5.88
C THR A 83 11.06 -7.17 4.44
N PHE A 84 10.58 -8.41 4.27
CA PHE A 84 10.25 -8.95 2.94
C PHE A 84 9.13 -8.15 2.26
N MET A 85 8.06 -7.84 3.00
CA MET A 85 6.93 -7.08 2.48
C MET A 85 7.31 -5.63 2.16
N LEU A 86 8.18 -5.01 2.96
CA LEU A 86 8.72 -3.68 2.68
C LEU A 86 9.52 -3.67 1.37
N ALA A 87 10.41 -4.65 1.18
CA ALA A 87 11.16 -4.82 -0.06
C ALA A 87 10.22 -4.98 -1.27
N ARG A 88 9.17 -5.80 -1.11
CA ARG A 88 8.16 -6.02 -2.15
C ARG A 88 7.37 -4.75 -2.50
N CYS A 89 7.06 -3.91 -1.52
CA CYS A 89 6.39 -2.64 -1.78
C CYS A 89 7.26 -1.71 -2.65
N TYR A 90 8.58 -1.65 -2.37
CA TYR A 90 9.51 -0.90 -3.22
C TYR A 90 9.64 -1.53 -4.62
N GLU A 91 9.67 -2.87 -4.72
CA GLU A 91 9.71 -3.57 -6.01
C GLU A 91 8.48 -3.23 -6.86
N GLU A 92 7.29 -3.23 -6.27
CA GLU A 92 6.04 -2.93 -6.97
C GLU A 92 5.90 -1.44 -7.35
N GLU A 93 6.56 -0.54 -6.62
CA GLU A 93 6.68 0.87 -6.97
C GLU A 93 7.71 1.13 -8.09
N GLY A 94 8.53 0.12 -8.43
CA GLY A 94 9.62 0.24 -9.40
C GLY A 94 10.92 0.79 -8.80
N ASP A 95 10.98 0.99 -7.49
CA ASP A 95 12.20 1.40 -6.78
C ASP A 95 13.08 0.17 -6.49
N ILE A 96 13.75 -0.31 -7.54
CA ILE A 96 14.56 -1.53 -7.50
C ILE A 96 15.74 -1.39 -6.53
N VAL A 97 16.30 -0.18 -6.39
CA VAL A 97 17.44 0.09 -5.51
C VAL A 97 17.04 -0.16 -4.05
N ASN A 98 15.91 0.41 -3.61
CA ASN A 98 15.44 0.20 -2.24
C ASN A 98 14.92 -1.24 -2.03
N ALA A 99 14.26 -1.83 -3.03
CA ALA A 99 13.84 -3.23 -2.97
C ALA A 99 15.03 -4.17 -2.69
N LEU A 100 16.12 -4.02 -3.45
CA LEU A 100 17.36 -4.77 -3.26
C LEU A 100 17.98 -4.56 -1.88
N ALA A 101 17.99 -3.32 -1.39
CA ALA A 101 18.55 -2.99 -0.08
C ALA A 101 17.83 -3.77 1.04
N TYR A 102 16.49 -3.80 1.01
CA TYR A 102 15.69 -4.51 2.02
C TYR A 102 15.70 -6.04 1.85
N TYR A 103 15.75 -6.57 0.62
CA TYR A 103 15.95 -8.02 0.44
C TYR A 103 17.32 -8.48 0.97
N LYS A 104 18.39 -7.71 0.69
CA LYS A 104 19.73 -7.99 1.26
C LYS A 104 19.74 -7.84 2.78
N LEU A 105 19.03 -6.86 3.33
CA LEU A 105 18.87 -6.71 4.77
C LEU A 105 18.27 -7.98 5.39
N LEU A 106 17.25 -8.56 4.77
CA LEU A 106 16.63 -9.79 5.25
C LEU A 106 17.62 -10.96 5.28
N ILE A 107 18.35 -11.17 4.20
CA ILE A 107 19.36 -12.24 4.08
C ILE A 107 20.42 -12.10 5.16
N ASN A 108 20.89 -10.87 5.40
CA ASN A 108 21.97 -10.60 6.34
C ASN A 108 21.51 -10.63 7.81
N ARG A 109 20.34 -10.09 8.12
CA ARG A 109 19.84 -9.91 9.49
C ARG A 109 19.02 -11.12 9.98
N TYR A 110 18.31 -11.79 9.08
CA TYR A 110 17.38 -12.88 9.38
C TYR A 110 17.73 -14.18 8.62
N PRO A 111 18.93 -14.76 8.83
CA PRO A 111 19.38 -15.94 8.08
C PRO A 111 18.56 -17.21 8.33
N LYS A 112 17.71 -17.23 9.37
CA LYS A 112 16.80 -18.34 9.69
C LYS A 112 15.34 -18.08 9.28
N SER A 113 15.09 -16.96 8.59
CA SER A 113 13.75 -16.58 8.16
C SER A 113 13.19 -17.59 7.16
N LYS A 114 11.88 -17.84 7.23
CA LYS A 114 11.15 -18.58 6.18
C LYS A 114 11.16 -17.85 4.83
N ARG A 115 11.48 -16.56 4.83
CA ARG A 115 11.60 -15.71 3.63
C ARG A 115 13.01 -15.63 3.07
N TYR A 116 13.99 -16.29 3.69
CA TYR A 116 15.39 -16.22 3.26
C TYR A 116 15.58 -16.61 1.80
N ASP A 117 15.14 -17.82 1.41
CA ASP A 117 15.32 -18.32 0.04
C ASP A 117 14.60 -17.45 -1.00
N ALA A 118 13.41 -16.95 -0.64
CA ALA A 118 12.63 -16.06 -1.49
C ALA A 118 13.34 -14.70 -1.69
N ALA A 119 13.88 -14.12 -0.62
CA ALA A 119 14.64 -12.87 -0.69
C ALA A 119 15.93 -13.06 -1.50
N PHE A 120 16.65 -14.17 -1.29
CA PHE A 120 17.87 -14.48 -2.05
C PHE A 120 17.61 -14.57 -3.55
N LYS A 121 16.55 -15.29 -3.94
CA LYS A 121 16.13 -15.36 -5.35
C LYS A 121 15.77 -13.99 -5.90
N LYS A 122 15.06 -13.16 -5.13
CA LYS A 122 14.72 -11.79 -5.52
C LYS A 122 15.94 -10.91 -5.72
N VAL A 123 16.97 -11.02 -4.87
CA VAL A 123 18.22 -10.28 -5.06
C VAL A 123 18.87 -10.64 -6.40
N GLN A 124 18.97 -11.93 -6.72
CA GLN A 124 19.57 -12.37 -7.99
C GLN A 124 18.78 -11.83 -9.20
N GLU A 125 17.45 -11.99 -9.18
CA GLU A 125 16.57 -11.52 -10.25
C GLU A 125 16.70 -10.01 -10.49
N LEU A 126 16.71 -9.22 -9.41
CA LEU A 126 16.76 -7.75 -9.52
C LEU A 126 18.15 -7.24 -9.92
N GLU A 127 19.24 -7.90 -9.47
CA GLU A 127 20.60 -7.55 -9.90
C GLU A 127 20.85 -7.85 -11.38
N GLU A 128 20.26 -8.93 -11.91
CA GLU A 128 20.32 -9.25 -13.34
C GLU A 128 19.59 -8.18 -14.17
N LYS A 129 18.38 -7.80 -13.78
CA LYS A 129 17.62 -6.71 -14.44
C LYS A 129 18.40 -5.40 -14.49
N LEU A 130 19.05 -5.01 -13.39
CA LEU A 130 19.86 -3.78 -13.35
C LEU A 130 21.06 -3.84 -14.32
N LYS A 131 21.72 -5.00 -14.45
CA LYS A 131 22.84 -5.16 -15.40
C LYS A 131 22.37 -5.04 -16.85
N GLU A 132 21.19 -5.55 -17.18
CA GLU A 132 20.60 -5.42 -18.51
C GLU A 132 20.28 -3.96 -18.85
N GLU A 133 19.72 -3.21 -17.88
CA GLU A 133 19.44 -1.78 -18.04
C GLU A 133 20.72 -0.96 -18.26
N GLU A 134 21.77 -1.22 -17.49
CA GLU A 134 23.08 -0.55 -17.65
C GLU A 134 23.77 -0.92 -18.97
N GLY A 135 23.71 -2.19 -19.37
CA GLY A 135 24.27 -2.68 -20.63
C GLY A 135 23.58 -2.07 -21.86
N SER A 136 22.29 -1.77 -21.77
CA SER A 136 21.52 -1.14 -22.86
C SER A 136 21.89 0.33 -23.12
N HIS A 137 22.32 1.06 -22.07
CA HIS A 137 22.72 2.48 -22.17
C HIS A 137 24.23 2.68 -22.44
N GLY A 138 25.02 1.60 -22.46
CA GLY A 138 26.46 1.59 -22.70
C GLY A 138 26.93 1.93 -24.12
N SER A 139 26.03 2.08 -25.11
CA SER A 139 26.43 2.45 -26.48
C SER A 139 26.65 3.96 -26.72
N SER A 140 26.48 4.84 -25.72
CA SER A 140 26.59 6.30 -25.95
C SER A 140 27.61 7.06 -25.07
N ARG A 141 28.57 6.39 -24.44
CA ARG A 141 29.70 7.06 -23.76
C ARG A 141 31.06 6.52 -24.20
N ASN A 142 31.36 6.68 -25.50
CA ASN A 142 32.75 6.69 -25.95
C ASN A 142 32.95 7.70 -27.10
N SER A 143 32.96 8.98 -26.75
CA SER A 143 33.66 10.02 -27.50
C SER A 143 33.94 11.16 -26.53
N ASN A 144 35.12 11.75 -26.64
CA ASN A 144 35.63 12.87 -25.84
C ASN A 144 36.44 12.46 -24.61
N ASN A 145 37.49 11.68 -24.81
CA ASN A 145 38.76 12.05 -24.18
C ASN A 145 39.95 11.74 -25.09
N SER A 146 39.97 12.40 -26.25
CA SER A 146 41.09 12.35 -27.19
C SER A 146 41.19 13.66 -27.97
N THR A 147 41.50 14.77 -27.29
CA THR A 147 42.22 15.91 -27.87
C THR A 147 42.67 16.84 -26.76
N GLY A 148 43.97 16.97 -26.58
CA GLY A 148 44.52 17.95 -25.64
C GLY A 148 45.94 17.71 -25.18
N ASN A 149 46.77 16.99 -25.95
CA ASN A 149 48.21 17.12 -25.83
C ASN A 149 48.62 18.42 -26.54
N ARG A 150 49.05 19.43 -25.77
CA ARG A 150 50.07 20.43 -26.12
C ARG A 150 50.41 21.28 -24.90
#